data_AF-A0A960E6D9-F1
#
_entry.id   AF-A0A960E6D9-F1
#
_cell.length_a   1.000
_cell.length_b   1.000
_cell.length_c   1.000
_cell.angle_alpha   90.00
_cell.angle_beta   90.00
_cell.angle_gamma   90.00
#
_symmetry.space_group_name_H-M   'P 1'
#
loop_
_entity.id
_entity.type
_entity.pdbx_description
1 polymer ?
#
loop_
_entity_poly.entity_id
_entity_poly.type
_entity_poly.pdbx_seq_one_letter_code
_entity_poly.pdbx_strand_id
1 'polypeptide(L)'
;ETGAGGSAPKHVQQFVKENHLRWDSLGEFLALAESLDHLAGFADNPGAKVLADALGSATERFLDEGRSPSRKVGELDNRGSHYYLARYWAEALAAQTDDPALAERFAPVAEALVAGEDAIVGELNGVQGSPVELDGYYVPDEAKATAAMRPSPTLNAAIALLT
;
A
#
# COMPACT_ATOMS: atom_id res chain seq x y z
N GLU A 1 3.87 -16.31 -6.77
CA GLU A 1 4.79 -15.32 -7.38
C GLU A 1 3.97 -14.07 -7.70
N THR A 2 4.54 -12.86 -7.58
CA THR A 2 3.80 -11.59 -7.77
C THR A 2 3.86 -11.07 -9.21
N GLY A 3 4.76 -11.60 -10.04
CA GLY A 3 4.89 -11.25 -11.45
C GLY A 3 5.99 -12.07 -12.13
N ALA A 4 5.98 -12.07 -13.47
CA ALA A 4 6.93 -12.83 -14.29
C ALA A 4 8.08 -11.99 -14.87
N GLY A 5 8.15 -10.69 -14.51
CA GLY A 5 9.15 -9.74 -15.00
C GLY A 5 10.43 -9.67 -14.15
N GLY A 6 11.33 -8.78 -14.53
CA GLY A 6 12.50 -8.42 -13.70
C GLY A 6 12.22 -7.26 -12.73
N SER A 7 13.20 -6.88 -11.92
CA SER A 7 13.10 -5.83 -10.89
C SER A 7 13.18 -4.38 -11.39
N ALA A 8 12.97 -4.16 -12.69
CA ALA A 8 12.85 -2.84 -13.33
C ALA A 8 13.89 -1.77 -12.89
N PRO A 9 15.19 -1.90 -13.24
CA PRO A 9 16.24 -0.96 -12.80
C PRO A 9 16.00 0.51 -13.19
N LYS A 10 15.25 0.77 -14.28
CA LYS A 10 14.85 2.12 -14.70
C LYS A 10 13.82 2.79 -13.78
N HIS A 11 13.15 2.04 -12.92
CA HIS A 11 12.25 2.60 -11.90
C HIS A 11 13.07 3.17 -10.75
N VAL A 12 14.09 2.44 -10.30
CA VAL A 12 15.03 2.92 -9.27
C VAL A 12 15.78 4.18 -9.74
N GLN A 13 16.18 4.25 -11.01
CA GLN A 13 16.79 5.46 -11.56
C GLN A 13 15.87 6.69 -11.50
N GLN A 14 14.57 6.51 -11.74
CA GLN A 14 13.60 7.60 -11.58
C GLN A 14 13.43 7.98 -10.11
N PHE A 15 13.30 6.99 -9.24
CA PHE A 15 13.16 7.20 -7.82
C PHE A 15 14.34 7.99 -7.22
N VAL A 16 15.58 7.61 -7.53
CA VAL A 16 16.78 8.34 -7.06
C VAL A 16 16.85 9.76 -7.61
N LYS A 17 16.43 9.97 -8.87
CA LYS A 17 16.55 11.27 -9.54
C LYS A 17 15.48 12.26 -9.12
N GLU A 18 14.24 11.81 -8.99
CA GLU A 18 13.06 12.66 -8.87
C GLU A 18 12.01 12.12 -7.89
N ASN A 19 12.41 11.22 -6.99
CA ASN A 19 11.61 10.66 -5.90
C ASN A 19 10.21 10.23 -6.35
N HIS A 20 10.12 9.58 -7.50
CA HIS A 20 8.87 9.04 -8.05
C HIS A 20 9.08 7.58 -8.44
N LEU A 21 8.30 6.69 -7.85
CA LEU A 21 8.37 5.25 -8.10
C LEU A 21 7.14 4.79 -8.88
N ARG A 22 7.31 4.52 -10.18
CA ARG A 22 6.25 4.03 -11.08
C ARG A 22 6.12 2.50 -11.13
N TRP A 23 6.59 1.79 -10.09
CA TRP A 23 6.41 0.34 -9.99
C TRP A 23 4.97 0.02 -9.62
N ASP A 24 4.34 -0.88 -10.36
CA ASP A 24 2.97 -1.31 -10.10
C ASP A 24 2.97 -2.55 -9.20
N SER A 25 2.42 -2.42 -8.00
CA SER A 25 2.32 -3.50 -7.01
C SER A 25 1.02 -4.32 -7.14
N LEU A 26 0.21 -4.14 -8.20
CA LEU A 26 -1.02 -4.91 -8.39
C LEU A 26 -0.83 -6.44 -8.25
N GLY A 27 0.25 -6.97 -8.84
CA GLY A 27 0.56 -8.40 -8.74
C GLY A 27 0.93 -8.86 -7.32
N GLU A 28 1.45 -7.96 -6.48
CA GLU A 28 1.69 -8.22 -5.06
C GLU A 28 0.37 -8.30 -4.29
N PHE A 29 -0.59 -7.43 -4.61
CA PHE A 29 -1.92 -7.41 -3.98
C PHE A 29 -2.70 -8.69 -4.31
N LEU A 30 -2.70 -9.08 -5.59
CA LEU A 30 -3.34 -10.32 -6.06
C LEU A 30 -2.72 -11.56 -5.42
N ALA A 31 -1.39 -11.63 -5.38
CA ALA A 31 -0.70 -12.76 -4.77
C ALA A 31 -0.93 -12.83 -3.25
N LEU A 32 -1.07 -11.69 -2.57
CA LEU A 32 -1.37 -11.65 -1.13
C LEU A 32 -2.79 -12.15 -0.84
N ALA A 33 -3.78 -11.77 -1.65
CA ALA A 33 -5.15 -12.27 -1.50
C ALA A 33 -5.20 -13.81 -1.59
N GLU A 34 -4.58 -14.38 -2.62
CA GLU A 34 -4.48 -15.84 -2.80
C GLU A 34 -3.66 -16.51 -1.67
N SER A 35 -2.61 -15.85 -1.19
CA SER A 35 -1.83 -16.36 -0.06
C SER A 35 -2.65 -16.43 1.23
N LEU A 36 -3.53 -15.45 1.47
CA LEU A 36 -4.42 -15.41 2.62
C LEU A 36 -5.56 -16.42 2.48
N ASP A 37 -6.13 -16.58 1.29
CA ASP A 37 -7.18 -17.59 1.02
C ASP A 37 -6.63 -19.02 1.17
N HIS A 38 -5.42 -19.28 0.66
CA HIS A 38 -4.73 -20.55 0.91
C HIS A 38 -4.50 -20.78 2.41
N LEU A 39 -4.07 -19.76 3.17
CA LEU A 39 -3.89 -19.88 4.62
C LEU A 39 -5.22 -20.21 5.32
N ALA A 40 -6.32 -19.61 4.88
CA ALA A 40 -7.65 -19.87 5.43
C ALA A 40 -8.04 -21.34 5.30
N GLY A 41 -7.84 -21.94 4.12
CA GLY A 41 -8.14 -23.36 3.89
C GLY A 41 -7.12 -24.31 4.53
N PHE A 42 -5.83 -24.02 4.41
CA PHE A 42 -4.75 -24.90 4.89
C PHE A 42 -4.69 -24.98 6.41
N ALA A 43 -4.90 -23.86 7.10
CA ALA A 43 -4.79 -23.75 8.55
C ALA A 43 -6.14 -23.64 9.27
N ASP A 44 -7.26 -23.78 8.56
CA ASP A 44 -8.62 -23.56 9.09
C ASP A 44 -8.72 -22.19 9.80
N ASN A 45 -8.27 -21.14 9.12
CA ASN A 45 -8.16 -19.79 9.65
C ASN A 45 -9.25 -18.88 9.05
N PRO A 46 -10.45 -18.77 9.67
CA PRO A 46 -11.53 -17.95 9.14
C PRO A 46 -11.18 -16.46 9.09
N GLY A 47 -10.33 -15.95 10.00
CA GLY A 47 -9.88 -14.56 9.95
C GLY A 47 -9.04 -14.26 8.70
N ALA A 48 -8.23 -15.23 8.25
CA ALA A 48 -7.49 -15.11 6.99
C ALA A 48 -8.43 -15.06 5.78
N LYS A 49 -9.58 -15.76 5.83
CA LYS A 49 -10.61 -15.69 4.79
C LYS A 49 -11.18 -14.28 4.68
N VAL A 50 -11.56 -13.68 5.80
CA VAL A 50 -12.09 -12.30 5.84
C VAL A 50 -11.07 -11.29 5.33
N LEU A 51 -9.78 -11.46 5.68
CA LEU A 51 -8.70 -10.63 5.16
C LEU A 51 -8.56 -10.76 3.64
N ALA A 52 -8.60 -11.98 3.10
CA ALA A 52 -8.54 -12.27 1.67
C ALA A 52 -9.71 -11.63 0.90
N ASP A 53 -10.94 -11.85 1.38
CA ASP A 53 -12.15 -11.34 0.71
C ASP A 53 -12.17 -9.81 0.70
N ALA A 54 -11.85 -9.18 1.83
CA ALA A 54 -11.75 -7.73 1.90
C ALA A 54 -10.63 -7.16 1.00
N LEU A 55 -9.50 -7.87 0.85
CA LEU A 55 -8.42 -7.47 -0.04
C LEU A 55 -8.83 -7.60 -1.52
N GLY A 56 -9.61 -8.63 -1.85
CA GLY A 56 -10.22 -8.79 -3.16
C GLY A 56 -11.09 -7.59 -3.52
N SER A 57 -12.06 -7.24 -2.65
CA SER A 57 -12.91 -6.07 -2.84
C SER A 57 -12.13 -4.75 -2.90
N ALA A 58 -11.08 -4.60 -2.08
CA ALA A 58 -10.22 -3.43 -2.12
C ALA A 58 -9.46 -3.31 -3.44
N THR A 59 -8.99 -4.43 -3.99
CA THR A 59 -8.27 -4.47 -5.27
C THR A 59 -9.20 -4.18 -6.46
N GLU A 60 -10.44 -4.67 -6.43
CA GLU A 60 -11.46 -4.32 -7.41
C GLU A 60 -11.73 -2.81 -7.43
N ARG A 61 -12.04 -2.23 -6.26
CA ARG A 61 -12.26 -0.79 -6.13
C ARG A 61 -11.03 0.03 -6.53
N PHE A 62 -9.83 -0.43 -6.19
CA PHE A 62 -8.57 0.19 -6.59
C PHE A 62 -8.43 0.30 -8.12
N LEU A 63 -8.83 -0.74 -8.85
CA LEU A 63 -8.83 -0.75 -10.32
C LEU A 63 -9.93 0.14 -10.88
N ASP A 64 -11.14 0.07 -10.35
CA ASP A 64 -12.29 0.86 -10.78
C ASP A 64 -12.06 2.37 -10.61
N GLU A 65 -11.42 2.78 -9.51
CA GLU A 65 -11.06 4.17 -9.24
C GLU A 65 -9.73 4.60 -9.92
N GLY A 66 -9.07 3.70 -10.65
CA GLY A 66 -7.83 4.01 -11.39
C GLY A 66 -6.67 4.44 -10.50
N ARG A 67 -6.49 3.83 -9.33
CA ARG A 67 -5.48 4.22 -8.33
C ARG A 67 -4.09 3.60 -8.54
N SER A 68 -3.82 3.09 -9.74
CA SER A 68 -2.49 2.60 -10.12
C SER A 68 -1.48 3.75 -10.25
N PRO A 69 -0.17 3.48 -10.06
CA PRO A 69 0.86 4.51 -10.20
C PRO A 69 0.86 5.16 -11.58
N SER A 70 0.88 6.48 -11.61
CA SER A 70 1.23 7.25 -12.79
C SER A 70 2.71 7.07 -13.13
N ARG A 71 3.08 7.51 -14.32
CA ARG A 71 4.48 7.58 -14.77
C ARG A 71 5.08 8.98 -14.60
N LYS A 72 4.28 9.96 -14.18
CA LYS A 72 4.65 11.38 -14.13
C LYS A 72 4.86 11.83 -12.69
N VAL A 73 5.96 12.54 -12.47
CA VAL A 73 6.26 13.22 -11.20
C VAL A 73 5.16 14.21 -10.85
N GLY A 74 4.80 14.26 -9.57
CA GLY A 74 3.73 15.09 -9.02
C GLY A 74 2.34 14.45 -9.12
N GLU A 75 2.21 13.34 -9.83
CA GLU A 75 1.02 12.49 -9.82
C GLU A 75 1.23 11.30 -8.86
N LEU A 76 0.16 10.54 -8.63
CA LEU A 76 0.17 9.36 -7.75
C LEU A 76 1.27 8.38 -8.17
N ASP A 77 2.12 7.96 -7.24
CA ASP A 77 3.15 6.93 -7.48
C ASP A 77 2.85 5.65 -6.68
N ASN A 78 3.78 4.71 -6.64
CA ASN A 78 3.67 3.45 -5.89
C ASN A 78 3.25 3.63 -4.43
N ARG A 79 3.77 4.65 -3.73
CA ARG A 79 3.43 4.88 -2.31
C ARG A 79 1.99 5.35 -2.17
N GLY A 80 1.55 6.20 -3.10
CA GLY A 80 0.16 6.64 -3.19
C GLY A 80 -0.81 5.49 -3.50
N SER A 81 -0.42 4.57 -4.39
CA SER A 81 -1.23 3.39 -4.71
C SER A 81 -1.37 2.45 -3.49
N HIS A 82 -0.31 2.29 -2.70
CA HIS A 82 -0.33 1.54 -1.44
C HIS A 82 -1.26 2.17 -0.40
N TYR A 83 -1.27 3.51 -0.29
CA TYR A 83 -2.22 4.21 0.58
C TYR A 83 -3.68 3.92 0.20
N TYR A 84 -4.03 4.05 -1.09
CA TYR A 84 -5.41 3.80 -1.53
C TYR A 84 -5.84 2.35 -1.30
N LEU A 85 -4.96 1.38 -1.57
CA LEU A 85 -5.26 -0.02 -1.24
C LEU A 85 -5.48 -0.20 0.26
N ALA A 86 -4.61 0.34 1.11
CA ALA A 86 -4.73 0.24 2.56
C ALA A 86 -6.05 0.84 3.06
N ARG A 87 -6.46 1.99 2.52
CA ARG A 87 -7.75 2.61 2.82
C ARG A 87 -8.91 1.70 2.43
N TYR A 88 -8.98 1.27 1.17
CA TYR A 88 -10.11 0.45 0.70
C TYR A 88 -10.19 -0.88 1.43
N TRP A 89 -9.03 -1.47 1.78
CA TRP A 89 -8.98 -2.70 2.55
C TRP A 89 -9.46 -2.49 4.00
N ALA A 90 -9.04 -1.41 4.66
CA ALA A 90 -9.53 -1.06 5.99
C ALA A 90 -11.04 -0.75 5.99
N GLU A 91 -11.55 -0.01 4.99
CA GLU A 91 -12.98 0.25 4.82
C GLU A 91 -13.77 -1.05 4.63
N ALA A 92 -13.29 -1.97 3.79
CA ALA A 92 -13.94 -3.28 3.58
C ALA A 92 -13.91 -4.15 4.86
N LEU A 93 -12.80 -4.16 5.58
CA LEU A 93 -12.65 -4.90 6.84
C LEU A 93 -13.53 -4.34 7.96
N ALA A 94 -13.70 -3.02 8.03
CA ALA A 94 -14.59 -2.38 8.99
C ALA A 94 -16.08 -2.59 8.66
N ALA A 95 -16.43 -2.80 7.38
CA ALA A 95 -17.81 -2.91 6.92
C ALA A 95 -18.34 -4.37 6.86
N GLN A 96 -17.47 -5.36 6.76
CA GLN A 96 -17.88 -6.77 6.74
C GLN A 96 -18.51 -7.24 8.06
N THR A 97 -19.32 -8.30 8.00
CA THR A 97 -20.10 -8.82 9.14
C THR A 97 -19.71 -10.24 9.57
N ASP A 98 -18.75 -10.86 8.89
CA ASP A 98 -18.35 -12.24 9.10
C ASP A 98 -17.42 -12.39 10.33
N ASP A 99 -16.64 -11.36 10.63
CA ASP A 99 -15.83 -11.25 11.85
C ASP A 99 -16.00 -9.86 12.51
N PRO A 100 -16.93 -9.72 13.47
CA PRO A 100 -17.18 -8.45 14.15
C PRO A 100 -15.99 -7.90 14.94
N ALA A 101 -15.13 -8.78 15.46
CA ALA A 101 -13.95 -8.34 16.22
C ALA A 101 -12.90 -7.73 15.28
N LEU A 102 -12.74 -8.30 14.09
CA LEU A 102 -11.89 -7.72 13.05
C LEU A 102 -12.46 -6.40 12.54
N ALA A 103 -13.79 -6.31 12.36
CA ALA A 103 -14.44 -5.06 11.97
C ALA A 103 -14.20 -3.94 13.00
N GLU A 104 -14.41 -4.22 14.28
CA GLU A 104 -14.15 -3.27 15.37
C GLU A 104 -12.67 -2.83 15.41
N ARG A 105 -11.74 -3.76 15.19
CA ARG A 105 -10.30 -3.46 15.16
C ARG A 105 -9.92 -2.54 14.00
N PHE A 106 -10.54 -2.70 12.83
CA PHE A 106 -10.21 -1.92 11.63
C PHE A 106 -11.00 -0.61 11.52
N ALA A 107 -12.13 -0.46 12.22
CA ALA A 107 -12.92 0.77 12.24
C ALA A 107 -12.10 2.05 12.50
N PRO A 108 -11.28 2.16 13.58
CA PRO A 108 -10.50 3.38 13.82
C PRO A 108 -9.43 3.65 12.76
N VAL A 109 -8.90 2.59 12.12
CA VAL A 109 -7.91 2.70 11.03
C VAL A 109 -8.58 3.24 9.78
N ALA A 110 -9.74 2.69 9.41
CA ALA A 110 -10.52 3.13 8.26
C ALA A 110 -10.91 4.62 8.41
N GLU A 111 -11.42 5.01 9.59
CA GLU A 111 -11.76 6.39 9.90
C GLU A 111 -10.54 7.32 9.78
N ALA A 112 -9.39 6.94 10.33
CA ALA A 112 -8.17 7.74 10.27
C ALA A 112 -7.64 7.90 8.84
N LEU A 113 -7.67 6.84 8.02
CA LEU A 113 -7.23 6.88 6.63
C LEU A 113 -8.16 7.75 5.77
N VAL A 114 -9.48 7.66 5.98
CA VAL A 114 -10.47 8.50 5.28
C VAL A 114 -10.30 9.97 5.66
N ALA A 115 -10.24 10.27 6.97
CA ALA A 115 -10.11 11.64 7.45
C ALA A 115 -8.76 12.27 7.07
N GLY A 116 -7.71 11.45 6.91
CA GLY A 116 -6.36 11.88 6.58
C GLY A 116 -6.06 12.00 5.09
N GLU A 117 -7.01 11.71 4.17
CA GLU A 117 -6.71 11.54 2.74
C GLU A 117 -5.91 12.70 2.14
N ASP A 118 -6.41 13.92 2.24
CA ASP A 118 -5.77 15.09 1.62
C ASP A 118 -4.37 15.33 2.17
N ALA A 119 -4.18 15.13 3.49
CA ALA A 119 -2.89 15.27 4.15
C ALA A 119 -1.92 14.17 3.70
N ILE A 120 -2.36 12.91 3.68
CA ILE A 120 -1.53 11.77 3.26
C ILE A 120 -1.10 11.92 1.81
N VAL A 121 -2.04 12.18 0.89
CA VAL A 121 -1.73 12.36 -0.54
C VAL A 121 -0.81 13.57 -0.73
N GLY A 122 -1.05 14.67 -0.01
CA GLY A 122 -0.20 15.85 -0.02
C GLY A 122 1.23 15.56 0.46
N GLU A 123 1.40 14.82 1.55
CA GLU A 123 2.70 14.41 2.09
C GLU A 123 3.45 13.47 1.12
N LEU A 124 2.75 12.49 0.55
CA LEU A 124 3.34 11.53 -0.40
C LEU A 124 3.76 12.21 -1.72
N ASN A 125 2.94 13.12 -2.24
CA ASN A 125 3.27 13.85 -3.47
C ASN A 125 4.29 14.98 -3.22
N GLY A 126 4.27 15.57 -2.03
CA GLY A 126 5.12 16.71 -1.66
C GLY A 126 6.61 16.39 -1.63
N VAL A 127 6.99 15.12 -1.48
CA VAL A 127 8.40 14.71 -1.55
C VAL A 127 8.90 14.45 -2.97
N GLN A 128 8.01 14.38 -3.96
CA GLN A 128 8.38 14.09 -5.34
C GLN A 128 9.11 15.27 -6.01
N GLY A 129 9.85 14.99 -7.08
CA GLY A 129 10.61 15.99 -7.86
C GLY A 129 11.97 16.35 -7.28
N SER A 130 12.29 15.86 -6.08
CA SER A 130 13.62 16.02 -5.46
C SER A 130 14.42 14.72 -5.56
N PRO A 131 15.77 14.77 -5.60
CA PRO A 131 16.59 13.57 -5.54
C PRO A 131 16.45 12.83 -4.20
N VAL A 132 16.68 11.51 -4.22
CA VAL A 132 16.74 10.65 -3.03
C VAL A 132 18.15 10.07 -2.90
N GLU A 133 18.78 10.29 -1.75
CA GLU A 133 20.05 9.68 -1.40
C GLU A 133 19.81 8.37 -0.65
N LEU A 134 20.19 7.23 -1.25
CA LEU A 134 20.01 5.90 -0.67
C LEU A 134 21.31 5.30 -0.11
N ASP A 135 22.46 5.95 -0.32
CA ASP A 135 23.79 5.44 0.05
C ASP A 135 24.08 4.00 -0.41
N GLY A 136 23.47 3.59 -1.53
CA GLY A 136 23.65 2.28 -2.12
C GLY A 136 22.63 2.04 -3.22
N TYR A 137 22.82 0.93 -3.95
CA TYR A 137 21.91 0.50 -5.02
C TYR A 137 21.43 -0.93 -4.79
N TYR A 138 22.36 -1.89 -4.79
CA TYR A 138 22.05 -3.29 -4.46
C TYR A 138 21.86 -3.51 -2.96
N VAL A 139 22.55 -2.71 -2.14
CA VAL A 139 22.47 -2.70 -0.68
C VAL A 139 22.38 -1.24 -0.24
N PRO A 140 21.19 -0.62 -0.30
CA PRO A 140 21.00 0.75 0.19
C PRO A 140 21.04 0.81 1.72
N ASP A 141 21.27 2.00 2.26
CA ASP A 141 21.07 2.25 3.69
C ASP A 141 19.59 2.09 4.05
N GLU A 142 19.32 1.22 5.03
CA GLU A 142 17.96 0.82 5.41
C GLU A 142 17.15 1.98 5.99
N ALA A 143 17.78 2.85 6.79
CA ALA A 143 17.11 3.99 7.39
C ALA A 143 16.73 5.02 6.33
N LYS A 144 17.62 5.29 5.38
CA LYS A 144 17.35 6.18 4.24
C LYS A 144 16.27 5.64 3.33
N ALA A 145 16.33 4.34 2.99
CA ALA A 145 15.30 3.70 2.18
C ALA A 145 13.93 3.74 2.88
N THR A 146 13.88 3.44 4.18
CA THR A 146 12.65 3.49 4.99
C THR A 146 12.07 4.90 5.01
N ALA A 147 12.89 5.91 5.29
CA ALA A 147 12.45 7.31 5.31
C ALA A 147 11.91 7.77 3.95
N ALA A 148 12.57 7.38 2.85
CA ALA A 148 12.13 7.75 1.51
C ALA A 148 10.84 7.02 1.07
N MET A 149 10.65 5.78 1.50
CA MET A 149 9.48 4.97 1.16
C MET A 149 8.27 5.23 2.07
N ARG A 150 8.47 5.76 3.28
CA ARG A 150 7.41 6.04 4.26
C ARG A 150 7.39 7.52 4.69
N PRO A 151 7.31 8.49 3.75
CA PRO A 151 7.49 9.89 4.07
C PRO A 151 6.27 10.56 4.72
N SER A 152 5.10 9.92 4.71
CA SER A 152 3.86 10.47 5.28
C SER A 152 3.74 10.14 6.78
N PRO A 153 4.00 11.10 7.69
CA PRO A 153 3.76 10.89 9.12
C PRO A 153 2.28 10.60 9.42
N THR A 154 1.36 11.20 8.67
CA THR A 154 -0.09 10.99 8.86
C THR A 154 -0.47 9.54 8.56
N LEU A 155 0.01 8.99 7.44
CA LEU A 155 -0.21 7.58 7.10
C LEU A 155 0.44 6.65 8.12
N ASN A 156 1.69 6.93 8.50
CA ASN A 156 2.40 6.12 9.49
C ASN A 156 1.67 6.08 10.84
N ALA A 157 1.09 7.19 11.28
CA ALA A 157 0.29 7.26 12.50
C ALA A 157 -1.02 6.47 12.39
N ALA A 158 -1.72 6.54 11.25
CA ALA A 158 -2.93 5.75 11.01
C ALA A 158 -2.67 4.24 11.05
N ILE A 159 -1.58 3.77 10.43
CA ILE A 159 -1.19 2.36 10.46
C ILE A 159 -0.79 1.90 11.87
N ALA A 160 -0.19 2.79 12.69
CA ALA A 160 0.19 2.49 14.06
C ALA A 160 -1.02 2.25 15.01
N LEU A 161 -2.25 2.54 14.59
CA LEU A 161 -3.45 2.17 15.36
C LEU A 161 -3.68 0.65 15.42
N LEU A 162 -3.00 -0.15 14.58
CA LEU A 162 -3.08 -1.61 14.57
C LEU A 162 -2.10 -2.32 15.51
N THR A 163 -1.12 -1.59 16.06
CA THR A 163 -0.03 -2.09 16.92
C THR A 163 -0.25 -1.74 18.39
#